data_AF-A0A382KGB9-F1
#
_entry.id   AF-A0A382KGB9-F1
#
_cell.length_a   1.000
_cell.length_b   1.000
_cell.length_c   1.000
_cell.angle_alpha   90.00
_cell.angle_beta   90.00
_cell.angle_gamma   90.00
#
_symmetry.space_group_name_H-M   'P 1'
#
loop_
_entity.id
_entity.type
_entity.pdbx_description
1 polymer ?
#
loop_
_entity_poly.entity_id
_entity_poly.type
_entity_poly.pdbx_seq_one_letter_code
_entity_poly.pdbx_strand_id
1 'polypeptide(L)'
;MKKIGQFIYPWGNGHYTRMMRLDEALPKYINEEFDTHYFSKGEIYKKLLEKFPDKRKNVHEVLMPTPIDGKVGPSVALSLLNILFPVEDNHSLVNQVKNYMKKEREFYDKEKFDVVINDGDMGSNVLAKNRGIPSLFVTNQYMPKLWKSRSYLKPGLYFISKQIAKATKVLVADSAPP
;
A
#
# COMPACT_ATOMS: atom_id res chain seq x y z
N MET A 1 -24.27 -5.21 -0.16
CA MET A 1 -23.22 -4.48 0.57
C MET A 1 -21.97 -4.43 -0.29
N LYS A 2 -21.49 -3.23 -0.62
CA LYS A 2 -20.25 -3.03 -1.38
C LYS A 2 -19.03 -3.42 -0.54
N LYS A 3 -17.99 -3.97 -1.15
CA LYS A 3 -16.76 -4.35 -0.46
C LYS A 3 -15.58 -3.51 -0.91
N ILE A 4 -14.95 -2.85 0.06
CA ILE A 4 -13.78 -1.99 -0.15
C ILE A 4 -12.55 -2.70 0.43
N GLY A 5 -11.51 -2.90 -0.38
CA GLY A 5 -10.19 -3.33 0.12
C GLY A 5 -9.27 -2.14 0.32
N GLN A 6 -8.91 -1.80 1.55
CA GLN A 6 -7.95 -0.73 1.86
C GLN A 6 -6.58 -1.30 2.24
N PHE A 7 -5.57 -1.03 1.42
CA PHE A 7 -4.19 -1.48 1.64
C PHE A 7 -3.34 -0.31 2.11
N ILE A 8 -2.99 -0.34 3.40
CA ILE A 8 -2.34 0.77 4.10
C ILE A 8 -0.87 0.42 4.29
N TYR A 9 0.00 1.18 3.63
CA TYR A 9 1.44 0.93 3.69
C TYR A 9 1.96 1.14 5.13
N PRO A 10 2.70 0.17 5.70
CA PRO A 10 3.04 0.17 7.12
C PRO A 10 4.25 1.06 7.46
N TRP A 11 4.93 1.63 6.45
CA TRP A 11 6.14 2.41 6.66
C TRP A 11 5.79 3.88 6.89
N GLY A 12 5.83 4.30 8.15
CA GLY A 12 5.55 5.67 8.56
C GLY A 12 4.07 5.93 8.82
N ASN A 13 3.79 6.66 9.91
CA ASN A 13 2.42 6.87 10.40
C ASN A 13 1.57 7.76 9.48
N GLY A 14 2.20 8.51 8.56
CA GLY A 14 1.50 9.38 7.61
C GLY A 14 0.58 8.63 6.64
N HIS A 15 0.93 7.39 6.29
CA HIS A 15 0.08 6.51 5.47
C HIS A 15 -1.23 6.20 6.18
N TYR A 16 -1.12 5.73 7.43
CA TYR A 16 -2.26 5.45 8.29
C TYR A 16 -3.17 6.66 8.48
N THR A 17 -2.62 7.81 8.90
CA THR A 17 -3.44 9.01 9.14
C THR A 17 -4.21 9.45 7.90
N ARG A 18 -3.60 9.40 6.72
CA ARG A 18 -4.25 9.78 5.46
C ARG A 18 -5.36 8.80 5.09
N MET A 19 -5.10 7.51 5.18
CA MET A 19 -6.09 6.47 4.88
C MET A 19 -7.27 6.53 5.84
N MET A 20 -7.03 6.77 7.13
CA MET A 20 -8.12 6.93 8.10
C MET A 20 -8.96 8.18 7.88
N ARG A 21 -8.36 9.30 7.46
CA ARG A 21 -9.12 10.50 7.09
C ARG A 21 -10.00 10.26 5.86
N LEU A 22 -9.51 9.50 4.89
CA LEU A 22 -10.30 9.09 3.74
C LEU A 22 -11.46 8.19 4.20
N ASP A 23 -11.17 7.19 5.03
CA ASP A 23 -12.17 6.25 5.56
C ASP A 23 -13.32 6.96 6.29
N GLU A 24 -13.00 7.93 7.15
CA GLU A 24 -13.97 8.77 7.86
C GLU A 24 -14.83 9.65 6.93
N ALA A 25 -14.34 9.96 5.74
CA ALA A 25 -15.05 10.75 4.74
C ALA A 25 -15.95 9.89 3.83
N LEU A 26 -15.61 8.62 3.59
CA LEU A 26 -16.34 7.74 2.66
C LEU A 26 -17.85 7.66 2.94
N PRO A 27 -18.34 7.51 4.19
CA PRO A 27 -19.78 7.43 4.48
C PRO A 27 -20.58 8.67 4.07
N LYS A 28 -19.93 9.83 3.89
CA LYS A 28 -20.60 11.07 3.48
C LYS A 28 -20.89 11.12 1.99
N TYR A 29 -20.20 10.29 1.19
CA TYR A 29 -20.27 10.32 -0.27
C TYR A 29 -20.81 9.01 -0.87
N ILE A 30 -20.78 7.91 -0.11
CA ILE A 30 -21.32 6.61 -0.54
C ILE A 30 -22.69 6.42 0.12
N ASN A 31 -23.75 6.51 -0.69
CA ASN A 31 -25.14 6.33 -0.23
C ASN A 31 -25.54 4.87 -0.01
N GLU A 32 -24.69 3.92 -0.42
CA GLU A 32 -24.92 2.48 -0.28
C GLU A 32 -24.21 1.91 0.96
N GLU A 33 -24.74 0.84 1.55
CA GLU A 33 -24.02 0.10 2.58
C GLU A 33 -22.74 -0.53 2.02
N PHE A 34 -21.62 -0.29 2.70
CA PHE A 34 -20.34 -0.87 2.37
C PHE A 34 -19.63 -1.44 3.59
N ASP A 35 -18.76 -2.41 3.33
CA ASP A 35 -17.85 -2.98 4.31
C ASP A 35 -16.41 -2.85 3.84
N THR A 36 -15.55 -2.49 4.77
CA THR A 36 -14.14 -2.21 4.48
C THR A 36 -13.27 -3.29 5.11
N HIS A 37 -12.43 -3.91 4.29
CA HIS A 37 -11.35 -4.78 4.72
C HIS A 37 -10.03 -4.01 4.70
N TYR A 38 -9.31 -4.00 5.81
CA TYR A 38 -8.05 -3.29 5.99
C TYR A 38 -6.89 -4.26 5.96
N PHE A 39 -5.82 -3.88 5.26
CA PHE A 39 -4.62 -4.68 5.07
C PHE A 39 -3.40 -3.86 5.48
N SER A 40 -2.60 -4.38 6.40
CA SER A 40 -1.30 -3.79 6.78
C SER A 40 -0.44 -4.80 7.55
N LYS A 41 0.67 -4.37 8.16
CA LYS A 41 1.47 -5.17 9.12
C LYS A 41 2.00 -4.33 10.27
N GLY A 42 2.50 -5.00 11.31
CA GLY A 42 3.27 -4.36 12.38
C GLY A 42 2.45 -3.35 13.18
N GLU A 43 3.01 -2.17 13.43
CA GLU A 43 2.36 -1.14 14.26
C GLU A 43 1.03 -0.65 13.67
N ILE A 44 0.95 -0.49 12.35
CA ILE A 44 -0.27 -0.03 11.69
C ILE A 44 -1.39 -1.08 11.81
N TYR A 45 -1.06 -2.37 11.67
CA TYR A 45 -2.02 -3.45 11.92
C TYR A 45 -2.58 -3.40 13.34
N LYS A 46 -1.74 -3.20 14.36
CA LYS A 46 -2.18 -3.05 15.76
C LYS A 46 -3.12 -1.85 15.95
N LYS A 47 -2.77 -0.69 15.38
CA LYS A 47 -3.64 0.51 15.40
C LYS A 47 -5.01 0.27 14.76
N LEU A 48 -5.05 -0.48 13.66
CA LEU A 48 -6.32 -0.83 13.00
C LEU A 48 -7.18 -1.74 13.89
N LEU A 49 -6.58 -2.71 14.59
CA LEU A 49 -7.30 -3.57 15.54
C LEU A 49 -7.86 -2.80 16.74
N GLU A 50 -7.14 -1.77 17.21
CA GLU A 50 -7.57 -0.88 18.29
C GLU A 50 -8.67 0.08 17.83
N LYS A 51 -8.56 0.63 16.61
CA LYS A 51 -9.56 1.56 16.05
C LYS A 51 -10.86 0.88 15.68
N PHE A 52 -10.81 -0.38 15.23
CA PHE A 52 -11.97 -1.14 14.77
C PHE A 52 -12.16 -2.45 15.56
N PRO A 53 -12.41 -2.38 16.89
CA PRO A 53 -12.51 -3.57 17.73
C PRO A 53 -13.64 -4.52 17.30
N ASP A 54 -14.74 -3.98 16.78
CA ASP A 54 -15.91 -4.76 16.34
C ASP A 54 -15.76 -5.33 14.92
N LYS A 55 -14.75 -4.86 14.16
CA LYS A 55 -14.49 -5.29 12.78
C LYS A 55 -13.15 -6.02 12.63
N ARG A 56 -12.65 -6.63 13.70
CA ARG A 56 -11.36 -7.38 13.69
C ARG A 56 -11.26 -8.43 12.59
N LYS A 57 -12.37 -9.10 12.24
CA LYS A 57 -12.43 -10.05 11.11
C LYS A 57 -12.11 -9.45 9.74
N ASN A 58 -12.22 -8.12 9.62
CA ASN A 58 -11.94 -7.36 8.42
C ASN A 58 -10.57 -6.68 8.46
N VAL A 59 -9.78 -6.85 9.53
CA VAL A 59 -8.42 -6.33 9.64
C VAL A 59 -7.46 -7.50 9.45
N HIS A 60 -6.66 -7.43 8.40
CA HIS A 60 -5.80 -8.53 7.96
C HIS A 60 -4.33 -8.13 8.03
N GLU A 61 -3.53 -9.00 8.62
CA GLU A 61 -2.08 -8.86 8.57
C GLU A 61 -1.53 -9.47 7.27
N VAL A 62 -0.88 -8.63 6.47
CA VAL A 62 -0.22 -9.03 5.21
C VAL A 62 1.22 -8.54 5.18
N LEU A 63 2.12 -9.39 4.66
CA LEU A 63 3.54 -9.09 4.60
C LEU A 63 3.84 -8.04 3.50
N MET A 64 3.62 -6.76 3.79
CA MET A 64 3.99 -5.69 2.86
C MET A 64 5.51 -5.45 2.91
N PRO A 65 6.25 -5.55 1.80
CA PRO A 65 7.68 -5.31 1.79
C PRO A 65 7.97 -3.84 2.11
N THR A 66 8.83 -3.62 3.10
CA THR A 66 9.29 -2.29 3.52
C THR A 66 10.79 -2.17 3.29
N PRO A 67 11.32 -0.96 3.02
CA PRO A 67 12.76 -0.74 2.99
C PRO A 67 13.43 -1.22 4.29
N ILE A 68 14.70 -1.61 4.21
CA ILE A 68 15.49 -1.87 5.41
C ILE A 68 15.95 -0.53 5.97
N ASP A 69 15.55 -0.23 7.20
CA ASP A 69 15.92 1.00 7.88
C ASP A 69 17.43 0.99 8.21
N GLY A 70 18.07 2.14 8.03
CA GLY A 70 19.42 2.45 8.51
C GLY A 70 19.36 3.54 9.58
N LYS A 71 20.52 4.08 9.95
CA LYS A 71 20.62 5.06 11.07
C LYS A 71 19.82 6.36 10.87
N VAL A 72 19.61 6.80 9.62
CA VAL A 72 18.95 8.07 9.27
C VAL A 72 17.98 7.90 8.10
N GLY A 73 17.17 6.83 8.15
CA GLY A 73 16.24 6.45 7.08
C GLY A 73 16.71 5.21 6.31
N PRO A 74 16.13 4.89 5.15
CA PRO A 74 16.36 3.60 4.49
C PRO A 74 17.82 3.42 4.08
N SER A 75 18.41 2.28 4.44
CA SER A 75 19.76 1.90 4.04
C SER A 75 19.75 1.40 2.60
N VAL A 76 20.31 2.19 1.68
CA VAL A 76 20.39 1.83 0.25
C VAL A 76 21.21 0.55 0.05
N ALA A 77 22.35 0.41 0.74
CA ALA A 77 23.22 -0.75 0.61
C ALA A 77 22.54 -2.04 1.10
N LEU A 78 21.91 -2.00 2.29
CA LEU A 78 21.19 -3.15 2.83
C LEU A 78 19.95 -3.49 1.98
N SER A 79 19.23 -2.48 1.50
CA SER A 79 18.06 -2.68 0.63
C SER A 79 18.45 -3.32 -0.71
N LEU A 80 19.60 -2.96 -1.29
CA LEU A 80 20.13 -3.59 -2.51
C LEU A 80 20.57 -5.03 -2.26
N LEU A 81 21.26 -5.29 -1.14
CA LEU A 81 21.66 -6.64 -0.75
C LEU A 81 20.42 -7.54 -0.53
N ASN A 82 19.36 -6.96 0.07
CA ASN A 82 18.14 -7.67 0.37
C ASN A 82 17.34 -8.09 -0.86
N ILE A 83 17.64 -7.58 -2.06
CA ILE A 83 16.91 -7.97 -3.28
C ILE A 83 16.93 -9.50 -3.44
N LEU A 84 18.10 -10.11 -3.31
CA LEU A 84 18.30 -11.54 -3.54
C LEU A 84 18.64 -12.32 -2.27
N PHE A 85 19.25 -11.67 -1.28
CA PHE A 85 19.68 -12.34 -0.04
C PHE A 85 18.84 -11.90 1.16
N PRO A 86 18.58 -12.78 2.14
CA PRO A 86 18.03 -12.33 3.41
C PRO A 86 19.03 -11.38 4.10
N VAL A 87 18.50 -10.37 4.77
CA VAL A 87 19.30 -9.40 5.53
C VAL A 87 18.62 -9.24 6.88
N GLU A 88 19.36 -9.50 7.97
CA GLU A 88 18.80 -9.59 9.33
C GLU A 88 17.64 -10.60 9.38
N ASP A 89 16.53 -10.25 10.02
CA ASP A 89 15.33 -11.08 10.10
C ASP A 89 14.44 -11.00 8.85
N ASN A 90 14.82 -10.21 7.84
CA ASN A 90 14.04 -10.05 6.61
C ASN A 90 14.44 -11.09 5.57
N HIS A 91 13.47 -11.86 5.07
CA HIS A 91 13.64 -12.68 3.86
C HIS A 91 14.10 -11.83 2.66
N SER A 92 14.61 -12.43 1.59
CA SER A 92 14.91 -11.66 0.38
C SER A 92 13.65 -10.98 -0.18
N LEU A 93 13.79 -9.75 -0.69
CA LEU A 93 12.70 -8.95 -1.22
C LEU A 93 11.90 -9.70 -2.30
N VAL A 94 12.57 -10.46 -3.17
CA VAL A 94 11.89 -11.28 -4.20
C VAL A 94 10.95 -12.31 -3.55
N ASN A 95 11.41 -13.00 -2.52
CA ASN A 95 10.59 -13.98 -1.80
C ASN A 95 9.48 -13.31 -0.99
N GLN A 96 9.78 -12.16 -0.37
CA GLN A 96 8.77 -11.34 0.31
C GLN A 96 7.66 -10.95 -0.66
N VAL A 97 7.99 -10.33 -1.80
CA VAL A 97 7.03 -9.90 -2.84
C VAL A 97 6.23 -11.09 -3.39
N LYS A 98 6.87 -12.23 -3.66
CA LYS A 98 6.17 -13.43 -4.16
C LYS A 98 5.13 -13.94 -3.16
N ASN A 99 5.52 -14.12 -1.90
CA ASN A 99 4.63 -14.62 -0.85
C ASN A 99 3.52 -13.62 -0.54
N TYR A 100 3.88 -12.35 -0.50
CA TYR A 100 2.97 -11.23 -0.36
C TYR A 100 1.89 -11.21 -1.46
N MET A 101 2.29 -11.21 -2.73
CA MET A 101 1.36 -11.22 -3.86
C MET A 101 0.47 -12.47 -3.88
N LYS A 102 0.97 -13.61 -3.40
CA LYS A 102 0.18 -14.84 -3.26
C LYS A 102 -0.89 -14.68 -2.18
N LYS A 103 -0.53 -14.18 -0.99
CA LYS A 103 -1.50 -13.96 0.10
C LYS A 103 -2.55 -12.93 -0.26
N GLU A 104 -2.18 -11.81 -0.85
CA GLU A 104 -3.17 -10.82 -1.29
C GLU A 104 -4.11 -11.40 -2.33
N ARG A 105 -3.60 -12.19 -3.27
CA ARG A 105 -4.44 -12.87 -4.27
C ARG A 105 -5.55 -13.70 -3.62
N GLU A 106 -5.24 -14.44 -2.57
CA GLU A 106 -6.22 -15.25 -1.84
C GLU A 106 -7.35 -14.38 -1.27
N PHE A 107 -7.05 -13.19 -0.75
CA PHE A 107 -8.07 -12.24 -0.29
C PHE A 107 -8.91 -11.67 -1.42
N TYR A 108 -8.28 -11.30 -2.54
CA TYR A 108 -9.02 -10.83 -3.71
C TYR A 108 -10.02 -11.88 -4.22
N ASP A 109 -9.61 -13.15 -4.27
CA ASP A 109 -10.44 -14.24 -4.76
C ASP A 109 -11.56 -14.62 -3.77
N LYS A 110 -11.27 -14.53 -2.46
CA LYS A 110 -12.24 -14.80 -1.38
C LYS A 110 -13.25 -13.67 -1.21
N GLU A 111 -12.77 -12.44 -1.04
CA GLU A 111 -13.62 -11.32 -0.64
C GLU A 111 -14.36 -10.70 -1.82
N LYS A 112 -13.76 -10.73 -3.03
CA LYS A 112 -14.33 -10.17 -4.27
C LYS A 112 -14.69 -8.68 -4.13
N PHE A 113 -13.67 -7.85 -3.91
CA PHE A 113 -13.83 -6.40 -3.73
C PHE A 113 -14.50 -5.72 -4.92
N ASP A 114 -15.39 -4.77 -4.66
CA ASP A 114 -15.96 -3.87 -5.66
C ASP A 114 -14.98 -2.74 -6.02
N VAL A 115 -14.18 -2.30 -5.05
CA VAL A 115 -13.16 -1.26 -5.22
C VAL A 115 -12.02 -1.50 -4.25
N VAL A 116 -10.80 -1.13 -4.65
CA VAL A 116 -9.64 -1.13 -3.76
C VAL A 116 -8.99 0.24 -3.66
N ILE A 117 -8.43 0.54 -2.50
CA ILE A 117 -7.78 1.82 -2.21
C ILE A 117 -6.41 1.51 -1.60
N ASN A 118 -5.36 2.03 -2.23
CA ASN A 118 -3.97 1.73 -1.87
C ASN A 118 -3.19 3.03 -1.70
N ASP A 119 -2.26 3.11 -0.75
CA ASP A 119 -1.53 4.37 -0.48
C ASP A 119 -0.01 4.28 -0.44
N GLY A 120 0.53 3.17 -0.92
CA GLY A 120 1.96 2.89 -0.96
C GLY A 120 2.24 1.46 -1.42
N ASP A 121 1.26 0.58 -1.24
CA ASP A 121 1.29 -0.70 -1.91
C ASP A 121 0.92 -0.59 -3.40
N MET A 122 1.85 -1.02 -4.25
CA MET A 122 1.70 -1.09 -5.69
C MET A 122 1.23 -2.47 -6.18
N GLY A 123 1.38 -3.52 -5.37
CA GLY A 123 1.00 -4.90 -5.70
C GLY A 123 -0.51 -5.03 -5.90
N SER A 124 -1.28 -4.46 -4.99
CA SER A 124 -2.73 -4.39 -5.04
C SER A 124 -3.25 -3.73 -6.33
N ASN A 125 -2.62 -2.65 -6.83
CA ASN A 125 -2.99 -2.05 -8.14
C ASN A 125 -2.88 -3.06 -9.30
N VAL A 126 -1.84 -3.92 -9.28
CA VAL A 126 -1.68 -4.96 -10.30
C VAL A 126 -2.77 -6.02 -10.17
N LEU A 127 -3.06 -6.47 -8.96
CA LEU A 127 -4.07 -7.50 -8.69
C LEU A 127 -5.48 -7.04 -9.06
N ALA A 128 -5.83 -5.79 -8.76
CA ALA A 128 -7.10 -5.18 -9.12
C ALA A 128 -7.25 -5.03 -10.64
N LYS A 129 -6.23 -4.50 -11.33
CA LYS A 129 -6.24 -4.34 -12.79
C LYS A 129 -6.44 -5.68 -13.50
N ASN A 130 -5.77 -6.74 -13.05
CA ASN A 130 -5.91 -8.08 -13.64
C ASN A 130 -7.30 -8.69 -13.46
N ARG A 131 -8.12 -8.15 -12.56
CA ARG A 131 -9.49 -8.60 -12.27
C ARG A 131 -10.57 -7.63 -12.76
N GLY A 132 -10.19 -6.52 -13.40
CA GLY A 132 -11.13 -5.47 -13.78
C GLY A 132 -11.77 -4.74 -12.59
N ILE A 133 -11.14 -4.79 -11.41
CA ILE A 133 -11.64 -4.11 -10.21
C ILE A 133 -11.12 -2.66 -10.22
N PRO A 134 -12.01 -1.65 -10.06
CA PRO A 134 -11.60 -0.27 -9.87
C PRO A 134 -10.61 -0.11 -8.71
N SER A 135 -9.51 0.60 -8.95
CA SER A 135 -8.50 0.88 -7.91
C SER A 135 -8.19 2.37 -7.80
N LEU A 136 -8.14 2.87 -6.57
CA LEU A 136 -7.77 4.23 -6.21
C LEU A 136 -6.40 4.21 -5.55
N PHE A 137 -5.43 4.94 -6.10
CA PHE A 137 -4.13 5.12 -5.47
C PHE A 137 -4.03 6.50 -4.81
N VAL A 138 -3.79 6.52 -3.50
CA VAL A 138 -3.72 7.74 -2.69
C VAL A 138 -2.27 8.08 -2.41
N THR A 139 -1.83 9.29 -2.75
CA THR A 139 -0.44 9.71 -2.51
C THR A 139 -0.35 11.17 -2.10
N ASN A 140 0.66 11.51 -1.30
CA ASN A 140 1.08 12.88 -1.03
C ASN A 140 2.32 13.28 -1.84
N GLN A 141 2.87 12.36 -2.63
CA GLN A 141 4.02 12.65 -3.47
C GLN A 141 3.55 13.35 -4.73
N TYR A 142 3.68 14.68 -4.73
CA TYR A 142 3.67 15.45 -5.97
C TYR A 142 4.84 14.95 -6.82
N MET A 143 4.55 14.49 -8.04
CA MET A 143 5.48 13.84 -8.97
C MET A 143 6.91 14.39 -8.79
N PRO A 144 7.85 13.66 -8.14
CA PRO A 144 9.17 14.19 -7.87
C PRO A 144 9.77 14.58 -9.21
N LYS A 145 10.24 15.82 -9.33
CA LYS A 145 10.82 16.37 -10.57
C LYS A 145 11.88 15.41 -11.09
N LEU A 146 11.50 14.49 -12.00
CA LEU A 146 12.32 13.37 -12.46
C LEU A 146 13.63 13.86 -13.10
N TRP A 147 13.63 15.10 -13.61
CA TRP A 147 14.81 15.77 -14.16
C TRP A 147 15.90 16.08 -13.13
N LYS A 148 15.57 16.19 -11.83
CA LYS A 148 16.56 16.32 -10.74
C LYS A 148 17.06 14.98 -10.21
N SER A 149 16.45 13.86 -10.61
CA SER A 149 16.89 12.53 -10.16
C SER A 149 18.14 12.12 -10.94
N ARG A 150 19.12 11.53 -10.23
CA ARG A 150 20.32 10.99 -10.86
C ARG A 150 19.92 9.93 -11.89
N SER A 151 20.58 9.92 -13.05
CA SER A 151 20.21 9.07 -14.20
C SER A 151 20.07 7.58 -13.84
N TYR A 152 20.90 7.08 -12.93
CA TYR A 152 20.85 5.69 -12.47
C TYR A 152 19.65 5.34 -11.58
N LEU A 153 18.91 6.32 -11.05
CA LEU A 153 17.65 6.10 -10.30
C LEU A 153 16.42 6.10 -11.23
N LYS A 154 16.57 6.58 -12.47
CA LYS A 154 15.46 6.67 -13.44
C LYS A 154 14.76 5.32 -13.71
N PRO A 155 15.47 4.18 -13.85
CA PRO A 155 14.80 2.90 -14.07
C PRO A 155 13.84 2.52 -12.92
N GLY A 156 14.27 2.72 -11.66
CA GLY A 156 13.43 2.44 -10.49
C GLY A 156 12.23 3.38 -10.40
N LEU A 157 12.45 4.67 -10.62
CA LEU A 157 11.36 5.67 -10.65
C LEU A 157 10.33 5.37 -11.75
N TYR A 158 10.80 5.00 -12.94
CA TYR A 158 9.95 4.62 -14.07
C TYR A 158 9.17 3.33 -13.81
N PHE A 159 9.79 2.35 -13.14
CA PHE A 159 9.11 1.14 -12.73
C PHE A 159 7.98 1.45 -11.75
N ILE A 160 8.25 2.24 -10.70
CA ILE A 160 7.27 2.66 -9.69
C ILE A 160 6.12 3.42 -10.36
N SER A 161 6.43 4.40 -11.23
CA SER A 161 5.40 5.18 -11.92
C SER A 161 4.49 4.30 -12.77
N LYS A 162 5.04 3.27 -13.43
CA LYS A 162 4.24 2.29 -14.17
C LYS A 162 3.30 1.47 -13.29
N GLN A 163 3.70 1.13 -12.06
CA GLN A 163 2.81 0.41 -11.16
C GLN A 163 1.71 1.30 -10.60
N ILE A 164 2.03 2.55 -10.24
CA ILE A 164 1.04 3.55 -9.79
C ILE A 164 0.02 3.81 -10.91
N ALA A 165 0.48 3.95 -12.16
CA ALA A 165 -0.37 4.17 -13.33
C ALA A 165 -1.31 2.98 -13.67
N LYS A 166 -1.20 1.85 -12.97
CA LYS A 166 -2.18 0.76 -13.09
C LYS A 166 -3.45 1.03 -12.28
N ALA A 167 -3.42 1.98 -11.34
CA ALA A 167 -4.61 2.41 -10.64
C ALA A 167 -5.62 3.04 -11.60
N THR A 168 -6.91 2.80 -11.37
CA THR A 168 -7.99 3.43 -12.16
C THR A 168 -8.00 4.94 -11.97
N LYS A 169 -7.76 5.41 -10.74
CA LYS A 169 -7.57 6.82 -10.41
C LYS A 169 -6.44 7.01 -9.42
N VAL A 170 -5.80 8.17 -9.49
CA VAL A 170 -4.80 8.62 -8.52
C VAL A 170 -5.35 9.84 -7.80
N LEU A 171 -5.45 9.77 -6.48
CA LEU A 171 -5.79 10.88 -5.61
C LEU A 171 -4.50 11.45 -5.02
N VAL A 172 -4.18 12.69 -5.38
CA VAL A 172 -3.09 13.42 -4.74
C VAL A 172 -3.67 14.19 -3.56
N ALA A 173 -3.37 13.74 -2.35
CA ALA A 173 -3.78 14.42 -1.14
C ALA A 173 -2.90 15.66 -0.97
N ASP A 174 -3.48 16.82 -1.27
CA ASP A 174 -2.83 18.12 -1.11
C ASP A 174 -2.58 18.36 0.38
N SER A 175 -1.34 18.09 0.80
CA SER A 175 -0.84 18.55 2.08
C SER A 175 0.14 19.65 1.75
N ALA A 176 -0.08 20.85 2.28
CA ALA A 176 0.98 21.85 2.27
C ALA A 176 2.25 21.19 2.82
N PRO A 177 3.41 21.33 2.15
CA PRO A 177 4.65 20.76 2.66
C PRO A 177 4.88 21.28 4.10
N PRO A 178 5.39 20.43 5.02
CA PRO A 178 5.73 20.86 6.37
C PRO A 178 6.80 21.97 6.36
#